data_AF-A0A2K4G6V0-F1
#
_entry.id   AF-A0A2K4G6V0-F1
#
_cell.length_a   1.000
_cell.length_b   1.000
_cell.length_c   1.000
_cell.angle_alpha   90.00
_cell.angle_beta   90.00
_cell.angle_gamma   90.00
#
_symmetry.space_group_name_H-M   'P 1'
#
loop_
_entity.id
_entity.type
_entity.pdbx_description
1 polymer ?
#
loop_
_entity_poly.entity_id
_entity_poly.type
_entity_poly.pdbx_seq_one_letter_code
_entity_poly.pdbx_strand_id
1 'polypeptide(L)' 'HPDTFAWFAEEGYKMGFKNVASGPLVRSSYHADQQVRGALTPA' A
#
# COMPACT_ATOMS: atom_id res chain seq x y z
N HIS A 1 13.80 6.63 -13.58
CA HIS A 1 14.14 6.62 -12.15
C HIS A 1 13.13 5.72 -11.43
N PRO A 2 13.42 4.42 -11.25
CA PRO A 2 12.56 3.52 -10.48
C PRO A 2 12.58 3.82 -8.96
N ASP A 3 13.58 4.58 -8.51
CA ASP A 3 13.90 4.83 -7.09
C ASP A 3 12.88 5.73 -6.39
N THR A 4 12.16 6.58 -7.13
CA THR A 4 11.10 7.43 -6.57
C THR A 4 9.96 6.60 -6.00
N PHE A 5 9.61 5.48 -6.63
CA PHE A 5 8.57 4.60 -6.10
C PHE A 5 8.97 3.96 -4.78
N ALA A 6 10.24 3.58 -4.62
CA ALA A 6 10.78 3.05 -3.37
C ALA A 6 10.71 4.11 -2.25
N TRP A 7 11.13 5.35 -2.54
CA TRP A 7 11.04 6.46 -1.59
C TRP A 7 9.60 6.71 -1.11
N PHE A 8 8.62 6.76 -2.03
CA PHE A 8 7.22 6.93 -1.67
C PHE A 8 6.68 5.78 -0.80
N ALA A 9 7.12 4.53 -1.04
CA ALA A 9 6.74 3.41 -0.21
C ALA A 9 7.26 3.56 1.22
N GLU A 10 8.54 3.89 1.37
CA GLU A 10 9.19 4.13 2.66
C GLU A 10 8.52 5.24 3.46
N GLU A 11 8.22 6.37 2.81
CA GLU A 11 7.53 7.49 3.46
C GLU A 11 6.11 7.12 3.91
N GLY A 12 5.36 6.36 3.12
CA GLY A 12 4.05 5.87 3.51
C GLY A 12 4.10 4.99 4.77
N TYR A 13 5.12 4.12 4.88
CA TYR A 13 5.31 3.32 6.08
C TYR A 13 5.71 4.17 7.29
N LYS A 14 6.56 5.18 7.12
CA LYS A 14 6.93 6.14 8.19
C LYS A 14 5.72 6.94 8.70
N MET A 15 4.75 7.22 7.83
CA MET A 15 3.49 7.89 8.20
C MET A 15 2.50 6.97 8.93
N GLY A 16 2.78 5.67 9.04
CA GLY A 16 1.94 4.71 9.76
C GLY A 16 0.84 4.04 8.92
N PHE A 17 0.88 4.14 7.60
CA PHE A 17 -0.02 3.37 6.74
C PHE A 17 0.28 1.87 6.87
N LYS A 18 -0.75 1.06 7.12
CA LYS A 18 -0.62 -0.41 7.30
C LYS A 18 -0.23 -1.13 6.00
N ASN A 19 -0.69 -0.63 4.86
CA ASN A 19 -0.43 -1.20 3.55
C ASN A 19 -0.06 -0.06 2.59
N VAL A 20 1.11 -0.14 1.96
CA VAL A 20 1.58 0.84 0.97
C VAL A 20 2.01 0.10 -0.30
N ALA A 21 1.42 0.47 -1.43
CA ALA A 21 1.82 -0.04 -2.75
C ALA A 21 2.23 1.15 -3.63
N SER A 22 3.48 1.14 -4.10
CA SER A 22 4.06 2.21 -4.92
C SER A 22 4.86 1.60 -6.06
N GLY A 23 4.46 1.90 -7.30
CA GLY A 23 5.08 1.35 -8.49
C GLY A 23 4.40 1.85 -9.77
N PRO A 24 5.06 1.78 -10.93
CA PRO A 24 4.60 2.42 -12.17
C PRO A 24 3.26 1.87 -12.70
N LEU A 25 2.92 0.63 -12.35
CA LEU A 25 1.69 -0.04 -12.77
C LEU A 25 0.66 -0.20 -11.63
N VAL A 26 0.92 0.36 -10.44
CA VAL A 26 -0.02 0.27 -9.32
C VAL A 26 -1.31 1.01 -9.68
N ARG A 27 -2.45 0.37 -9.41
CA ARG A 27 -3.80 0.91 -9.59
C ARG A 27 -4.61 0.60 -8.33
N SER A 28 -5.65 1.38 -8.08
CA SER A 28 -6.51 1.25 -6.87
C SER A 28 -7.19 -0.11 -6.73
N SER A 29 -7.38 -0.85 -7.83
CA SER A 29 -7.92 -2.21 -7.83
C SER A 29 -6.87 -3.32 -7.68
N TYR A 30 -5.58 -2.99 -7.68
CA TYR A 30 -4.50 -3.97 -7.55
C TYR A 30 -4.41 -4.44 -6.09
N HIS A 31 -4.72 -5.72 -5.83
CA HIS A 31 -4.79 -6.35 -4.49
C HIS A 31 -5.85 -5.78 -3.52
N ALA A 32 -6.92 -5.16 -4.02
CA ALA A 32 -7.99 -4.62 -3.18
C ALA A 32 -8.67 -5.70 -2.30
N ASP A 33 -8.79 -6.93 -2.80
CA ASP A 33 -9.30 -8.09 -2.06
C ASP A 33 -8.41 -8.48 -0.87
N GLN A 34 -7.09 -8.36 -1.01
CA GLN A 34 -6.12 -8.67 0.05
C GLN A 34 -6.07 -7.58 1.13
N GLN A 35 -6.37 -6.32 0.77
CA GLN A 35 -6.48 -5.20 1.72
C GLN A 35 -7.70 -5.32 2.64
N VAL A 36 -8.82 -5.82 2.14
CA VAL A 36 -10.09 -5.94 2.90
C VAL A 36 -10.00 -7.02 4.00
N ARG A 37 -9.20 -8.07 3.80
CA ARG A 37 -9.07 -9.18 4.77
C ARG A 37 -8.46 -8.78 6.12
N GLY A 38 -7.81 -7.62 6.23
CA GLY A 38 -7.28 -7.10 7.50
C GLY A 38 -8.25 -6.20 8.30
N ALA A 39 -9.42 -5.87 7.74
CA ALA A 39 -10.36 -4.92 8.34
C ALA A 39 -11.58 -5.57 9.03
N LEU A 40 -11.74 -6.89 8.93
CA LEU A 40 -12.87 -7.63 9.49
C LEU A 40 -12.47 -8.28 10.83
N THR A 41 -12.39 -7.47 11.90
CA THR A 41 -12.47 -7.99 13.27
C THR A 41 -13.88 -7.71 13.78
N PRO A 42 -14.75 -8.72 13.99
CA PRO A 42 -16.03 -8.48 14.64
C PRO A 42 -15.80 -8.22 16.14
N ALA A 43 -16.49 -7.22 16.68
CA ALA A 43 -16.64 -6.98 18.11
C ALA A 43 -17.63 -7.99 18.72
#